data_AF-N6W3M0-F1
#
_entry.id   AF-N6W3M0-F1
#
_cell.length_a   1.000
_cell.length_b   1.000
_cell.length_c   1.000
_cell.angle_alpha   90.00
_cell.angle_beta   90.00
_cell.angle_gamma   90.00
#
_symmetry.space_group_name_H-M   'P 1'
#
loop_
_entity.id
_entity.type
_entity.pdbx_description
1 polymer ?
#
loop_
_entity_poly.entity_id
_entity_poly.type
_entity_poly.pdbx_seq_one_letter_code
_entity_poly.pdbx_strand_id
1 'polypeptide(L)'
;MREKPAKRQKAAPTNISLPVDVSQDTKESFVDSVNAEDFFGRPSKSLVIRALCELALERKEQFDPAYVVDYESLKAELRRILTSDAKD
;
A
#
# COMPACT_ATOMS: atom_id res chain seq x y z
N MET A 1 -13.43 -30.14 23.71
CA MET A 1 -12.18 -30.01 22.93
C MET A 1 -11.94 -28.53 22.67
N ARG A 2 -10.82 -27.95 23.08
CA ARG A 2 -10.45 -26.58 22.68
C ARG A 2 -9.74 -26.67 21.34
N GLU A 3 -10.35 -26.13 20.29
CA GLU A 3 -9.68 -26.00 18.98
C GLU A 3 -8.42 -25.15 19.16
N LYS A 4 -7.28 -25.67 18.68
CA LYS A 4 -6.05 -24.89 18.62
C LYS A 4 -6.27 -23.80 17.55
N PRO A 5 -5.99 -22.52 17.84
CA PRO A 5 -6.10 -21.48 16.83
C PRO A 5 -5.21 -21.84 15.64
N ALA A 6 -5.79 -21.85 14.44
CA ALA A 6 -5.07 -22.10 13.21
C ALA A 6 -3.82 -21.20 13.17
N LYS A 7 -2.64 -21.79 12.98
CA LYS A 7 -1.40 -21.02 12.78
C LYS A 7 -1.62 -20.13 11.55
N ARG A 8 -1.74 -18.81 11.77
CA ARG A 8 -1.68 -17.82 10.68
C ARG A 8 -0.42 -18.13 9.87
N GLN A 9 -0.58 -18.58 8.63
CA GLN A 9 0.54 -18.77 7.72
C GLN A 9 1.20 -17.39 7.58
N LYS A 10 2.42 -17.25 8.12
CA LYS A 10 3.20 -16.04 7.91
C LYS A 10 3.53 -15.99 6.42
N ALA A 11 3.05 -14.95 5.73
CA ALA A 11 3.42 -14.72 4.34
C ALA A 11 4.96 -14.65 4.23
N ALA A 12 5.52 -15.24 3.18
CA ALA A 12 6.94 -15.14 2.92
C ALA A 12 7.31 -13.65 2.68
N PRO A 13 8.46 -13.19 3.21
CA PRO A 13 8.90 -11.82 2.96
C PRO A 13 9.24 -11.64 1.46
N THR A 14 8.75 -10.54 0.89
CA THR A 14 9.08 -10.11 -0.48
C THR A 14 9.97 -8.87 -0.41
N ASN A 15 11.10 -8.91 -1.11
CA ASN A 15 12.01 -7.77 -1.21
C ASN A 15 11.58 -6.87 -2.38
N ILE A 16 11.47 -5.56 -2.13
CA ILE A 16 11.25 -4.55 -3.16
C ILE A 16 12.40 -3.54 -3.14
N SER A 17 12.76 -3.03 -4.32
CA SER A 17 13.71 -1.93 -4.43
C SER A 17 12.96 -0.61 -4.53
N LEU A 18 13.31 0.34 -3.66
CA LEU A 18 12.77 1.69 -3.66
C LEU A 18 13.93 2.69 -3.66
N PRO A 19 13.78 3.85 -4.31
CA PRO A 19 14.66 4.99 -4.09
C PRO A 19 14.78 5.32 -2.59
N VAL A 20 15.97 5.74 -2.15
CA VAL A 20 16.28 5.95 -0.73
C VAL A 20 15.39 7.04 -0.14
N ASP A 21 15.25 8.15 -0.86
CA ASP A 21 14.37 9.27 -0.56
C ASP A 21 12.92 8.80 -0.39
N VAL A 22 12.38 8.05 -1.36
CA VAL A 22 11.00 7.52 -1.28
C VAL A 22 10.83 6.61 -0.06
N SER A 23 11.82 5.77 0.25
CA SER A 23 11.79 4.84 1.40
C SER A 23 11.87 5.57 2.76
N GLN A 24 12.62 6.67 2.83
CA GLN A 24 12.73 7.52 4.01
C GLN A 24 11.47 8.35 4.20
N ASP A 25 11.02 9.06 3.17
CA ASP A 25 9.81 9.88 3.21
C ASP A 25 8.58 9.06 3.58
N THR A 26 8.49 7.81 3.07
CA THR A 26 7.41 6.88 3.44
C THR A 26 7.42 6.57 4.93
N LYS A 27 8.61 6.39 5.53
CA LYS A 27 8.76 6.11 6.96
C LYS A 27 8.34 7.33 7.78
N GLU A 28 8.91 8.49 7.48
CA GLU A 28 8.70 9.70 8.26
C GLU A 28 7.24 10.18 8.17
N SER A 29 6.67 10.19 6.96
CA SER A 29 5.35 10.78 6.72
C SER A 29 4.18 9.86 7.06
N PHE A 30 4.33 8.54 6.95
CA PHE A 30 3.21 7.59 7.08
C PHE A 30 3.38 6.52 8.16
N VAL A 31 4.57 6.38 8.75
CA VAL A 31 4.82 5.41 9.81
C VAL A 31 5.11 6.12 11.12
N ASP A 32 6.11 6.99 11.14
CA ASP A 32 6.56 7.68 12.35
C ASP A 32 5.57 8.77 12.81
N SER A 33 4.75 9.29 11.88
CA SER A 33 3.68 10.25 12.15
C SER A 33 2.43 9.64 12.81
N VAL A 34 2.28 8.32 12.80
CA VAL A 34 1.12 7.63 13.37
C VAL A 34 1.29 7.51 14.87
N ASN A 35 0.28 7.96 15.64
CA ASN A 35 0.26 7.71 17.08
C ASN A 35 0.13 6.21 17.35
N ALA A 36 1.21 5.61 17.85
CA ALA A 36 1.27 4.18 18.11
C ALA A 36 0.33 3.74 19.25
N GLU A 37 -0.05 4.63 20.17
CA GLU A 37 -0.97 4.32 21.27
C GLU A 37 -2.42 4.19 20.78
N ASP A 38 -2.79 4.97 19.77
CA ASP A 38 -4.12 4.94 19.17
C ASP A 38 -4.22 3.90 18.04
N PHE A 39 -3.08 3.47 17.50
CA PHE A 39 -3.03 2.52 16.39
C PHE A 39 -3.06 1.07 16.90
N PHE A 40 -4.11 0.32 16.52
CA PHE A 40 -4.18 -1.10 16.82
C PHE A 40 -3.13 -1.90 16.02
N GLY A 41 -1.96 -2.13 16.62
CA GLY A 41 -0.87 -2.90 16.03
C GLY A 41 0.43 -2.09 15.95
N ARG A 42 1.32 -2.44 15.02
CA ARG A 42 2.58 -1.72 14.79
C ARG A 42 2.58 -1.13 13.39
N PRO A 43 2.56 0.22 13.23
CA PRO A 43 2.70 0.83 11.92
C PRO A 43 4.06 0.46 11.32
N SER A 44 4.10 0.23 10.01
CA SER A 44 5.32 -0.16 9.32
C SER A 44 5.24 0.16 7.83
N LYS A 45 6.39 0.29 7.17
CA LYS A 45 6.45 0.49 5.72
C LYS A 45 5.71 -0.61 4.95
N SER A 46 5.82 -1.86 5.40
CA SER A 46 5.13 -3.00 4.78
C SER A 46 3.62 -2.87 4.85
N LEU A 47 3.06 -2.31 5.94
CA LEU A 47 1.62 -2.05 6.02
C LEU A 47 1.19 -0.94 5.06
N VAL A 48 1.96 0.15 4.98
CA VAL A 48 1.68 1.26 4.05
C VAL A 48 1.69 0.76 2.60
N ILE A 49 2.76 0.05 2.20
CA ILE A 49 2.87 -0.52 0.84
C ILE A 49 1.74 -1.49 0.55
N ARG A 50 1.39 -2.35 1.52
CA ARG A 50 0.28 -3.29 1.38
C ARG A 50 -1.04 -2.56 1.16
N ALA A 51 -1.36 -1.56 1.98
CA ALA A 51 -2.59 -0.79 1.86
C ALA A 51 -2.68 -0.07 0.50
N LEU A 52 -1.59 0.52 0.02
CA LEU A 52 -1.54 1.14 -1.31
C LEU A 52 -1.82 0.13 -2.43
N CYS A 53 -1.26 -1.08 -2.35
CA CYS A 53 -1.55 -2.15 -3.31
C CYS A 53 -3.01 -2.62 -3.23
N GLU A 54 -3.56 -2.78 -2.03
CA GLU A 54 -4.96 -3.20 -1.83
C GLU A 54 -5.92 -2.16 -2.43
N LEU A 55 -5.72 -0.86 -2.18
CA LEU A 55 -6.50 0.22 -2.79
C LEU A 55 -6.45 0.22 -4.32
N ALA A 56 -5.27 -0.03 -4.91
CA ALA A 56 -5.13 -0.13 -6.35
C ALA A 56 -5.89 -1.36 -6.91
N LEU A 57 -5.84 -2.48 -6.20
CA LEU A 57 -6.53 -3.71 -6.59
C LEU A 57 -8.06 -3.58 -6.50
N GLU A 58 -8.58 -2.81 -5.56
CA GLU A 58 -10.02 -2.51 -5.44
C GLU A 58 -10.59 -1.85 -6.70
N ARG A 59 -9.77 -1.08 -7.44
CA ARG A 59 -10.18 -0.38 -8.66
C ARG A 59 -9.49 -0.88 -9.93
N LYS A 60 -8.96 -2.11 -9.89
CA LYS A 60 -8.21 -2.72 -11.01
C LYS A 60 -8.95 -2.72 -12.36
N GLU A 61 -10.28 -2.78 -12.33
CA GLU A 61 -11.11 -2.80 -13.55
C GLU A 61 -11.11 -1.47 -14.29
N GLN A 62 -10.76 -0.38 -13.61
CA GLN A 62 -10.65 0.95 -14.18
C GLN A 62 -9.25 1.25 -14.73
N PHE A 63 -8.26 0.40 -14.46
CA PHE A 63 -6.89 0.60 -14.91
C PHE A 63 -6.78 0.29 -16.40
N ASP A 64 -6.32 1.26 -17.18
CA ASP A 64 -6.09 1.10 -18.62
C ASP A 64 -4.59 1.05 -18.94
N PRO A 65 -4.03 -0.14 -19.25
CA PRO A 65 -2.62 -0.27 -19.58
C PRO A 65 -2.23 0.46 -20.87
N ALA A 66 -3.18 0.78 -21.76
CA ALA A 66 -2.89 1.51 -22.98
C ALA A 66 -2.43 2.96 -22.72
N TYR A 67 -2.76 3.52 -21.54
CA TYR A 67 -2.31 4.85 -21.11
C TYR A 67 -0.92 4.84 -20.46
N VAL A 68 -0.31 3.67 -20.23
CA VAL A 68 0.97 3.54 -19.52
C VAL A 68 2.11 3.28 -20.51
N VAL A 69 2.98 4.27 -20.69
CA VAL A 69 4.15 4.19 -21.58
C VAL A 69 5.48 4.36 -20.83
N ASP A 70 5.42 4.89 -19.61
CA ASP A 70 6.55 5.17 -18.73
C ASP A 70 6.11 5.26 -17.26
N TYR A 71 7.04 5.60 -16.37
CA TYR A 71 6.78 5.69 -14.94
C TYR A 71 5.82 6.83 -14.55
N GLU A 72 5.89 7.98 -15.24
CA GLU A 72 5.03 9.12 -14.90
C GLU A 72 3.58 8.91 -15.40
N SER A 73 3.41 8.29 -16.56
CA SER A 73 2.09 7.84 -17.04
C SER A 73 1.51 6.72 -16.17
N LEU A 74 2.33 5.78 -15.69
CA LEU A 74 1.90 4.81 -14.67
C LEU A 74 1.40 5.52 -13.39
N LYS A 75 2.16 6.49 -12.88
CA LYS A 75 1.75 7.28 -11.71
C LYS A 75 0.48 8.07 -11.96
N ALA A 76 0.32 8.66 -13.14
CA ALA A 76 -0.86 9.41 -13.52
C ALA A 76 -2.11 8.50 -13.55
N GLU A 77 -1.97 7.32 -14.14
CA GLU A 77 -3.06 6.35 -14.24
C GLU A 77 -3.42 5.75 -12.87
N LEU A 78 -2.43 5.37 -12.06
CA LEU A 78 -2.65 4.94 -10.68
C LEU A 78 -3.29 6.05 -9.85
N ARG A 79 -2.86 7.31 -10.01
CA ARG A 79 -3.51 8.45 -9.34
C ARG A 79 -4.96 8.57 -9.78
N ARG A 80 -5.25 8.50 -11.09
CA ARG A 80 -6.60 8.60 -11.64
C ARG A 80 -7.54 7.57 -11.01
N ILE A 81 -7.15 6.30 -10.98
CA ILE A 81 -7.98 5.26 -10.35
C ILE A 81 -8.00 5.41 -8.82
N LEU A 82 -6.93 5.88 -8.18
CA LEU A 82 -6.88 6.01 -6.72
C LEU A 82 -7.65 7.23 -6.18
N THR A 83 -7.89 8.26 -7.00
CA THR A 83 -8.58 9.50 -6.59
C THR A 83 -9.98 9.68 -7.18
N SER A 84 -10.44 8.75 -8.03
CA SER A 84 -11.74 8.88 -8.73
C SER A 84 -12.97 8.92 -7.81
N ASP A 85 -12.83 8.62 -6.51
CA ASP A 85 -13.91 8.67 -5.52
C ASP A 85 -14.06 10.05 -4.85
N ALA A 86 -13.28 11.06 -5.24
CA ALA A 86 -13.47 12.43 -4.79
C ALA A 86 -14.51 13.18 -5.65
N LYS A 87 -15.75 12.67 -5.70
CA LYS A 87 -16.93 13.44 -6.11
C LYS A 87 -18.15 13.05 -5.26
N ASP A 88 -18.54 14.05 -4.47
CA ASP A 88 -19.77 14.29 -3.68
C ASP A 88 -19.99 13.49 -2.38
#